data_AF-A0A5K0ZW78-F1
#
_entry.id   AF-A0A5K0ZW78-F1
#
_cell.length_a   1.000
_cell.length_b   1.000
_cell.length_c   1.000
_cell.angle_alpha   90.00
_cell.angle_beta   90.00
_cell.angle_gamma   90.00
#
_symmetry.space_group_name_H-M   'P 1'
#
loop_
_entity.id
_entity.type
_entity.pdbx_description
1 polymer ?
#
loop_
_entity_poly.entity_id
_entity_poly.type
_entity_poly.pdbx_seq_one_letter_code
_entity_poly.pdbx_strand_id
1 'polypeptide(L)' 'MAMRLFDAHCHLQDPRIVHLAPQLIDCAVRSGVVRFAVNGISE' A
#
# COMPACT_ATOMS: atom_id res chain seq x y z
N MET A 1 -8.33 -10.19 18.69
CA MET A 1 -8.56 -9.08 17.73
C MET A 1 -7.50 -9.17 16.65
N ALA A 2 -7.86 -9.00 15.38
CA ALA A 2 -6.86 -8.89 14.32
C ALA A 2 -6.18 -7.51 14.40
N MET A 3 -4.85 -7.47 14.26
CA MET A 3 -4.07 -6.24 14.34
C MET A 3 -4.33 -5.39 13.08
N ARG A 4 -4.57 -4.09 13.27
CA ARG A 4 -4.77 -3.13 12.18
C ARG A 4 -3.47 -2.36 11.96
N LEU A 5 -2.88 -2.54 10.80
CA LEU A 5 -1.62 -1.93 10.40
C LEU A 5 -1.88 -0.65 9.60
N PHE A 6 -0.93 0.27 9.72
CA PHE A 6 -0.79 1.46 8.90
C PHE A 6 0.54 1.37 8.18
N ASP A 7 0.51 1.39 6.85
CA ASP A 7 1.71 1.54 6.05
C ASP A 7 2.02 3.04 5.94
N ALA A 8 3.09 3.46 6.61
CA ALA A 8 3.49 4.85 6.69
C ALA A 8 4.26 5.33 5.45
N HIS A 9 4.65 4.43 4.54
CA HIS A 9 5.49 4.79 3.41
C HIS A 9 5.40 3.76 2.28
N CYS A 10 4.63 4.08 1.24
CA CYS A 10 4.58 3.27 0.04
C CYS A 10 4.53 4.12 -1.24
N HIS A 11 5.01 3.57 -2.35
CA HIS A 11 5.02 4.22 -3.67
C HIS A 11 4.01 3.56 -4.61
N LEU A 12 2.76 3.37 -4.18
CA LEU A 12 1.73 2.70 -5.00
C LEU A 12 1.41 3.43 -6.32
N GLN A 13 1.83 4.68 -6.45
CA GLN A 13 1.72 5.50 -7.66
C GLN A 13 2.96 5.43 -8.57
N ASP A 14 3.95 4.60 -8.24
CA ASP A 14 5.13 4.39 -9.07
C ASP A 14 4.74 3.81 -10.45
N PRO A 15 5.15 4.43 -11.57
CA PRO A 15 4.81 3.98 -12.92
C PRO A 15 5.14 2.50 -13.20
N ARG A 16 6.13 1.94 -12.50
CA ARG A 16 6.55 0.54 -12.63
C ARG A 16 5.50 -0.43 -12.08
N ILE A 17 4.69 -0.02 -11.10
CA ILE A 17 3.76 -0.90 -10.39
C ILE A 17 2.32 -0.36 -10.28
N VAL A 18 2.03 0.85 -10.79
CA VAL A 18 0.71 1.47 -10.66
C VAL A 18 -0.42 0.61 -11.22
N HIS A 19 -0.15 -0.16 -12.28
CA HIS A 19 -1.11 -1.10 -12.87
C HIS A 19 -1.43 -2.30 -11.95
N LEU A 20 -0.58 -2.58 -10.97
CA LEU A 20 -0.76 -3.62 -9.94
C LEU A 20 -1.36 -3.06 -8.64
N ALA A 21 -1.47 -1.74 -8.48
CA ALA A 21 -1.89 -1.12 -7.23
C ALA A 21 -3.19 -1.70 -6.65
N PRO A 22 -4.26 -1.96 -7.43
CA PRO A 22 -5.46 -2.59 -6.89
C PRO A 22 -5.21 -3.97 -6.27
N GLN A 23 -4.38 -4.80 -6.92
CA GLN A 23 -4.05 -6.15 -6.43
C GLN A 23 -3.15 -6.09 -5.19
N LEU A 24 -2.19 -5.16 -5.17
CA LEU A 24 -1.30 -4.94 -4.02
C LEU A 24 -2.09 -4.44 -2.80
N ILE A 25 -3.02 -3.52 -3.00
CA ILE A 25 -3.90 -3.01 -1.94
C ILE A 25 -4.77 -4.15 -1.37
N ASP A 26 -5.39 -4.96 -2.22
CA ASP A 26 -6.21 -6.10 -1.75
C ASP A 26 -5.39 -7.11 -0.94
N CYS A 27 -4.19 -7.44 -1.42
CA CYS A 27 -3.26 -8.32 -0.71
C CYS A 27 -2.84 -7.73 0.65
N ALA A 28 -2.54 -6.42 0.70
CA ALA A 28 -2.14 -5.73 1.92
C ALA A 28 -3.29 -5.64 2.94
N VAL A 29 -4.51 -5.39 2.48
CA VAL A 29 -5.72 -5.39 3.33
C VAL A 29 -5.97 -6.77 3.92
N ARG A 30 -5.86 -7.83 3.12
CA ARG A 30 -5.95 -9.23 3.60
C ARG A 30 -4.85 -9.57 4.61
N SER A 31 -3.73 -8.86 4.56
CA SER A 31 -2.60 -9.00 5.49
C SER A 31 -2.70 -8.08 6.72
N GLY A 32 -3.76 -7.25 6.82
CA GLY A 32 -4.05 -6.40 7.98
C GLY A 32 -3.66 -4.93 7.82
N VAL A 33 -3.11 -4.51 6.68
CA VAL A 33 -2.82 -3.10 6.36
C VAL A 33 -4.09 -2.42 5.89
N VAL A 34 -4.67 -1.57 6.73
CA VAL A 34 -5.99 -0.96 6.47
C VAL A 34 -5.91 0.52 6.06
N ARG A 35 -4.72 1.12 6.18
CA ARG A 35 -4.45 2.51 5.82
C ARG A 35 -3.03 2.64 5.26
N PHE A 36 -2.85 3.56 4.31
CA PHE A 36 -1.61 3.77 3.58
C PHE A 36 -1.32 5.26 3.49
N ALA A 37 -0.08 5.66 3.70
CA ALA A 37 0.47 6.91 3.19
C ALA A 37 1.16 6.62 1.86
N VAL A 38 0.61 7.18 0.77
CA VAL A 38 1.18 7.06 -0.57
C VAL A 38 2.10 8.25 -0.80
N ASN A 39 3.39 7.98 -0.91
CA ASN A 39 4.45 8.97 -0.90
C ASN A 39 4.94 9.25 -2.32
N GLY A 40 5.64 10.38 -2.51
CA GLY A 40 6.21 10.75 -3.81
C GLY A 40 7.26 9.72 -4.25
N ILE A 41 7.37 9.49 -5.56
CA ILE A 41 8.21 8.42 -6.15
C ILE A 41 9.74 8.69 -6.09
N SER A 42 10.17 9.66 -5.28
CA SER A 42 11.57 10.03 -5.05
C SER A 42 11.75 10.24 -3.54
N GLU A 43 12.85 9.71 -3.00
CA GLU A 43 13.18 9.74 -1.55
C GLU A 43 14.03 10.96 -1.16
#